data_AF-A0A2V6HY50-F1
#
_entry.id   AF-A0A2V6HY50-F1
#
_cell.length_a   1.000
_cell.length_b   1.000
_cell.length_c   1.000
_cell.angle_alpha   90.00
_cell.angle_beta   90.00
_cell.angle_gamma   90.00
#
_symmetry.space_group_name_H-M   'P 1'
#
loop_
_entity.id
_entity.type
_entity.pdbx_description
1 polymer ?
#
loop_
_entity_poly.entity_id
_entity_poly.type
_entity_poly.pdbx_seq_one_letter_code
_entity_poly.pdbx_strand_id
1 'polypeptide(L)'
;GAIQIFTKQGRGTPGVTFSEEGGTYDTFRESIASDGKIDNFDYSIGASRLDTDNARPNNQYRNTAAIADLGLSLTEQLRVGSLFTYSLSDIGLPNTIFNPKPLDNFLTERWLIGPHVDWKATDWWEHKLIFDYDHERQLNDPNQDGPFGVGPTRALFRRTQLDYQNDLRPASWLTLTSGFFYSHLIAGQERPFVSQLFGPQPTFVSDETKEIAGFLQATLTPVHNLIFVAGGRIDHFNQFGDVWTYRIANSYKIDKTDTTLHSSVATGFSPPSSQDKIFRFNPGTGPLEPLQPEKDFGWDVGFEQRLWEKRVTVGATYFHNDLSNLIGFSGLFETLNLGAAETQGVETELRATPITDLDFLRTTTS
;
A
#
# COMPACT_ATOMS: atom_id res chain seq x y z
N GLY A 1 -9.17 3.12 2.41
CA GLY A 1 -8.16 4.20 2.20
C GLY A 1 -6.95 3.64 1.48
N ALA A 2 -6.14 4.50 0.84
CA ALA A 2 -4.91 4.10 0.15
C ALA A 2 -3.71 4.85 0.74
N ILE A 3 -2.58 4.16 0.92
CA ILE A 3 -1.30 4.77 1.35
C ILE A 3 -0.34 4.67 0.17
N GLN A 4 0.16 5.81 -0.29
CA GLN A 4 1.15 5.90 -1.36
C GLN A 4 2.43 6.51 -0.81
N ILE A 5 3.56 5.82 -1.03
CA ILE A 5 4.89 6.28 -0.64
C ILE A 5 5.60 6.73 -1.91
N PHE A 6 6.10 7.97 -1.91
CA PHE A 6 6.91 8.50 -3.00
C PHE A 6 8.38 8.38 -2.66
N THR A 7 9.13 7.76 -3.57
CA THR A 7 10.59 7.67 -3.48
C THR A 7 11.22 9.00 -3.86
N LYS A 8 12.36 9.31 -3.24
CA LYS A 8 13.12 10.50 -3.65
C LYS A 8 13.62 10.29 -5.08
N GLN A 9 13.51 11.34 -5.88
CA GLN A 9 14.14 11.42 -7.19
C GLN A 9 15.29 12.42 -7.13
N GLY A 10 16.39 12.11 -7.81
CA GLY A 10 17.58 12.96 -7.85
C GLY A 10 17.28 14.34 -8.41
N ARG A 11 17.62 15.40 -7.67
CA ARG A 11 17.48 16.79 -8.11
C ARG A 11 18.69 17.61 -7.67
N GLY A 12 19.06 18.59 -8.49
CA GLY A 12 20.15 19.51 -8.15
C GLY A 12 21.53 18.86 -8.12
N THR A 13 22.49 19.54 -7.49
CA THR A 13 23.87 19.07 -7.38
C THR A 13 23.96 17.82 -6.49
N PRO A 14 24.72 16.78 -6.89
CA PRO A 14 24.97 15.61 -6.07
C PRO A 14 25.35 15.93 -4.63
N GLY A 15 24.59 15.37 -3.69
CA GLY A 15 24.83 15.46 -2.26
C GLY A 15 25.00 14.07 -1.63
N VAL A 16 25.61 14.04 -0.45
CA VAL A 16 25.70 12.84 0.39
C VAL A 16 25.24 13.20 1.79
N THR A 17 24.33 12.41 2.34
CA THR A 17 23.90 12.50 3.73
C THR A 17 24.27 11.21 4.44
N PHE A 18 24.83 11.37 5.63
CA PHE A 18 25.16 10.28 6.54
C PHE A 18 24.52 10.58 7.90
N SER A 19 23.91 9.58 8.53
CA SER A 19 23.30 9.71 9.85
C SER A 19 23.59 8.48 10.72
N GLU A 20 23.84 8.72 12.00
CA GLU A 20 23.91 7.70 13.04
C GLU A 20 23.00 8.13 14.20
N GLU A 21 22.21 7.21 14.72
CA GLU A 21 21.28 7.43 15.83
C GLU A 21 21.45 6.33 16.88
N GLY A 22 21.51 6.71 18.16
CA GLY A 22 21.57 5.79 19.29
C GLY A 22 20.41 6.00 20.25
N GLY A 23 19.87 4.92 20.81
CA GLY A 23 18.70 4.96 21.70
C GLY A 23 18.68 3.86 22.76
N THR A 24 17.60 3.84 23.54
CA THR A 24 17.34 2.80 24.56
C THR A 24 17.22 1.41 23.96
N TYR A 25 17.39 0.35 24.75
CA TYR A 25 17.29 -1.05 24.32
C TYR A 25 18.33 -1.45 23.26
N ASP A 26 19.56 -0.96 23.44
CA ASP A 26 20.67 -1.16 22.50
C ASP A 26 20.27 -0.83 21.06
N THR A 27 19.49 0.26 20.91
CA THR A 27 19.04 0.71 19.60
C THR A 27 20.13 1.50 18.91
N PHE A 28 20.49 1.07 17.70
CA PHE A 28 21.41 1.77 16.84
C PHE A 28 20.89 1.78 15.40
N ARG A 29 20.98 2.94 14.74
CA ARG A 29 20.59 3.12 13.35
C ARG A 29 21.67 3.88 12.59
N GLU A 30 22.16 3.29 11.51
CA GLU A 30 22.98 4.00 10.52
C GLU A 30 22.24 4.14 9.19
N SER A 31 22.44 5.28 8.53
CA SER A 31 21.97 5.46 7.15
C SER A 31 22.93 6.30 6.32
N ILE A 32 23.03 5.96 5.05
CA ILE A 32 23.74 6.73 4.03
C ILE A 32 22.83 6.90 2.84
N ALA A 33 22.77 8.12 2.32
CA ALA A 33 22.01 8.43 1.12
C ALA A 33 22.80 9.40 0.23
N SER A 34 22.63 9.25 -1.08
CA SER A 34 23.11 10.21 -2.06
C SER A 34 22.07 10.40 -3.14
N ASP A 35 21.82 11.65 -3.51
CA ASP A 35 20.93 11.98 -4.59
C ASP A 35 21.44 13.21 -5.34
N GLY A 36 21.07 13.30 -6.62
CA GLY A 36 21.48 14.40 -7.47
C GLY A 36 21.14 14.16 -8.93
N LYS A 37 21.44 15.17 -9.75
CA LYS A 37 21.29 15.13 -11.20
C LYS A 37 22.59 15.56 -11.87
N ILE A 38 23.08 14.73 -12.79
CA ILE A 38 24.28 14.95 -13.60
C ILE A 38 23.84 14.92 -15.06
N ASP A 39 23.86 16.08 -15.72
CA ASP A 39 23.35 16.26 -17.08
C ASP A 39 21.92 15.70 -17.25
N ASN A 40 21.77 14.65 -18.07
CA ASN A 40 20.51 13.99 -18.36
C ASN A 40 20.23 12.77 -17.47
N PHE A 41 21.10 12.48 -16.50
CA PHE A 41 20.96 11.38 -15.55
C PHE A 41 20.61 11.89 -14.15
N ASP A 42 19.53 11.38 -13.57
CA ASP A 42 19.12 11.65 -12.20
C ASP A 42 19.17 10.37 -11.36
N TYR A 43 19.56 10.49 -10.09
CA TYR A 43 19.65 9.34 -9.20
C TYR A 43 19.30 9.69 -7.75
N SER A 44 18.73 8.73 -7.04
CA SER A 44 18.65 8.72 -5.59
C SER A 44 18.94 7.31 -5.09
N ILE A 45 19.96 7.17 -4.26
CA ILE A 45 20.37 5.91 -3.66
C ILE A 45 20.42 6.06 -2.13
N GLY A 46 20.02 5.02 -1.42
CA GLY A 46 20.06 5.01 0.03
C GLY A 46 20.20 3.60 0.59
N ALA A 47 20.91 3.49 1.70
CA ALA A 47 21.00 2.28 2.48
C ALA A 47 20.89 2.61 3.97
N SER A 48 20.28 1.71 4.74
CA SER A 48 20.18 1.86 6.18
C SER A 48 20.20 0.51 6.89
N ARG A 49 20.64 0.55 8.14
CA ARG A 49 20.59 -0.58 9.07
C ARG A 49 20.01 -0.09 10.38
N LEU A 50 19.13 -0.88 10.97
CA LEU A 50 18.55 -0.65 12.29
C LEU A 50 18.65 -1.93 13.11
N ASP A 51 19.22 -1.81 14.29
CA ASP A 51 19.30 -2.85 15.30
C ASP A 51 18.65 -2.35 16.60
N THR A 52 17.78 -3.13 17.22
CA THR A 52 17.23 -2.87 18.56
C THR A 52 16.78 -4.14 19.25
N ASP A 53 17.05 -4.30 20.54
CA ASP A 53 16.59 -5.47 21.32
C ASP A 53 15.17 -5.32 21.86
N ASN A 54 14.63 -4.09 21.78
CA ASN A 54 13.37 -3.70 22.39
C ASN A 54 13.28 -4.08 23.89
N ALA A 55 12.10 -3.89 24.48
CA ALA A 55 11.93 -3.99 25.93
C ALA A 55 11.77 -5.42 26.48
N ARG A 56 11.55 -6.43 25.63
CA ARG A 56 11.17 -7.79 26.05
C ARG A 56 12.16 -8.83 25.52
N PRO A 57 12.41 -9.92 26.26
CA PRO A 57 13.15 -11.06 25.73
C PRO A 57 12.53 -11.57 24.44
N ASN A 58 13.38 -11.95 23.48
CA ASN A 58 12.99 -12.38 22.13
C ASN A 58 12.09 -11.38 21.38
N ASN A 59 12.35 -10.08 21.53
CA ASN A 59 11.62 -9.02 20.82
C ASN A 59 12.55 -8.15 19.96
N GLN A 60 13.74 -8.66 19.63
CA GLN A 60 14.70 -7.94 18.81
C GLN A 60 14.13 -7.61 17.43
N TYR A 61 14.54 -6.47 16.88
CA TYR A 61 14.27 -6.07 15.50
C TYR A 61 15.58 -5.68 14.82
N ARG A 62 15.81 -6.26 13.65
CA ARG A 62 17.06 -6.19 12.91
C ARG A 62 16.72 -5.99 11.44
N ASN A 63 16.85 -4.77 10.90
CA ASN A 63 16.46 -4.48 9.52
C ASN A 63 17.56 -3.81 8.71
N THR A 64 17.88 -4.40 7.55
CA THR A 64 18.73 -3.81 6.53
C THR A 64 17.87 -3.44 5.33
N ALA A 65 17.96 -2.20 4.86
CA ALA A 65 17.19 -1.74 3.71
C ALA A 65 18.07 -0.96 2.73
N ALA A 66 17.80 -1.13 1.44
CA ALA A 66 18.42 -0.35 0.37
C ALA A 66 17.36 0.08 -0.65
N ILE A 67 17.57 1.24 -1.26
CA ILE A 67 16.73 1.81 -2.30
C ILE A 67 17.60 2.50 -3.35
N ALA A 68 17.22 2.37 -4.61
CA ALA A 68 17.83 3.10 -5.72
C ALA A 68 16.76 3.48 -6.75
N ASP A 69 16.60 4.76 -7.03
CA ASP A 69 15.80 5.30 -8.13
C ASP A 69 16.75 5.94 -9.12
N LEU A 70 16.82 5.40 -10.33
CA LEU A 70 17.74 5.84 -11.39
C LEU A 70 16.92 6.29 -12.60
N GLY A 71 17.28 7.43 -13.20
CA GLY A 71 16.58 8.05 -14.31
C GLY A 71 17.51 8.55 -15.39
N LEU A 72 17.14 8.34 -16.65
CA LEU A 72 17.82 8.87 -17.82
C LEU A 72 16.82 9.59 -18.73
N SER A 73 17.00 10.90 -18.87
CA SER A 73 16.27 11.72 -19.83
C SER A 73 16.92 11.54 -21.21
N LEU A 74 16.26 10.78 -22.09
CA LEU A 74 16.72 10.54 -23.46
C LEU A 74 16.46 11.77 -24.35
N THR A 75 15.36 12.46 -24.08
CA THR A 75 15.00 13.76 -24.68
C THR A 75 14.30 14.63 -23.61
N GLU A 76 13.87 15.84 -23.99
CA GLU A 76 13.01 16.67 -23.12
C GLU A 76 11.62 16.05 -22.87
N GLN A 77 11.21 15.11 -23.72
CA GLN A 77 9.89 14.46 -23.70
C GLN A 77 9.92 13.03 -23.17
N LEU A 78 11.08 12.38 -23.13
CA LEU A 78 11.18 10.96 -22.81
C LEU A 78 12.21 10.72 -21.72
N ARG A 79 11.73 10.20 -20.58
CA ARG A 79 12.56 9.72 -19.48
C ARG A 79 12.31 8.22 -19.28
N VAL A 80 13.39 7.46 -19.18
CA VAL A 80 13.36 6.06 -18.73
C VAL A 80 13.94 6.00 -17.34
N GLY A 81 13.41 5.14 -16.49
CA GLY A 81 13.92 4.98 -15.14
C GLY A 81 13.75 3.56 -14.64
N SER A 82 14.30 3.31 -13.46
CA SER A 82 14.10 2.07 -12.73
C SER A 82 14.20 2.32 -11.23
N LEU A 83 13.24 1.78 -10.50
CA LEU A 83 13.28 1.70 -9.05
C LEU A 83 13.77 0.32 -8.62
N PHE A 84 14.69 0.27 -7.68
CA PHE A 84 15.08 -0.92 -6.95
C PHE A 84 14.85 -0.71 -5.45
N THR A 85 14.24 -1.69 -4.80
CA THR A 85 14.15 -1.72 -3.33
C THR A 85 14.58 -3.08 -2.80
N TYR A 86 15.19 -3.09 -1.62
CA TYR A 86 15.59 -4.28 -0.88
C TYR A 86 15.34 -4.05 0.61
N SER A 87 14.82 -5.07 1.30
CA SER A 87 14.66 -5.08 2.75
C SER A 87 14.84 -6.49 3.27
N LEU A 88 15.68 -6.65 4.29
CA LEU A 88 15.85 -7.88 5.05
C LEU A 88 15.63 -7.56 6.52
N SER A 89 14.53 -8.07 7.07
CA SER A 89 14.19 -7.94 8.48
C SER A 89 14.24 -9.29 9.19
N ASP A 90 14.87 -9.33 10.35
CA ASP A 90 14.88 -10.45 11.29
C ASP A 90 14.25 -9.94 12.59
N ILE A 91 13.20 -10.60 13.03
CA ILE A 91 12.41 -10.17 14.19
C ILE A 91 12.25 -11.33 15.18
N GLY A 92 12.49 -11.06 16.46
CA GLY A 92 12.05 -11.95 17.54
C GLY A 92 10.54 -11.88 17.71
N LEU A 93 9.90 -13.03 17.87
CA LEU A 93 8.47 -13.15 18.13
C LEU A 93 8.24 -13.57 19.58
N PRO A 94 8.14 -12.64 20.54
CA PRO A 94 8.07 -12.99 21.96
C PRO A 94 6.70 -13.56 22.37
N ASN A 95 5.70 -13.44 21.48
CA ASN A 95 4.30 -13.78 21.72
C ASN A 95 3.73 -13.08 22.99
N THR A 96 2.58 -13.52 23.47
CA THR A 96 1.93 -12.96 24.67
C THR A 96 2.74 -13.25 25.93
N ILE A 97 2.55 -12.43 26.98
CA ILE A 97 3.20 -12.63 28.29
C ILE A 97 2.76 -13.94 28.97
N PHE A 98 1.61 -14.50 28.61
CA PHE A 98 1.07 -15.73 29.17
C PHE A 98 1.50 -16.99 28.40
N ASN A 99 2.01 -16.82 27.19
CA ASN A 99 2.53 -17.90 26.34
C ASN A 99 3.79 -17.41 25.61
N PRO A 100 4.88 -17.12 26.34
CA PRO A 100 6.08 -16.57 25.74
C PRO A 100 6.75 -17.59 24.83
N LYS A 101 7.26 -17.11 23.70
CA LYS A 101 8.07 -17.91 22.77
C LYS A 101 9.51 -17.38 22.82
N PRO A 102 10.43 -18.04 23.56
CA PRO A 102 11.76 -17.48 23.81
C PRO A 102 12.72 -17.55 22.61
N LEU A 103 12.39 -18.34 21.59
CA LEU A 103 13.28 -18.56 20.44
C LEU A 103 12.65 -18.20 19.10
N ASP A 104 11.31 -18.07 19.01
CA ASP A 104 10.62 -17.81 17.74
C ASP A 104 11.18 -16.60 17.02
N ASN A 105 11.47 -16.78 15.74
CA ASN A 105 12.09 -15.75 14.92
C ASN A 105 11.47 -15.74 13.53
N PHE A 106 11.20 -14.54 13.02
CA PHE A 106 10.61 -14.34 11.72
C PHE A 106 11.49 -13.47 10.83
N LEU A 107 12.05 -14.09 9.81
CA LEU A 107 12.84 -13.45 8.78
C LEU A 107 11.93 -13.11 7.60
N THR A 108 11.99 -11.88 7.13
CA THR A 108 11.33 -11.41 5.91
C THR A 108 12.35 -10.74 5.00
N GLU A 109 12.48 -11.27 3.78
CA GLU A 109 13.29 -10.69 2.71
C GLU A 109 12.37 -10.23 1.58
N ARG A 110 12.49 -8.97 1.18
CA ARG A 110 11.70 -8.35 0.12
C ARG A 110 12.60 -7.61 -0.84
N TRP A 111 12.34 -7.74 -2.12
CA TRP A 111 12.96 -6.90 -3.12
C TRP A 111 12.04 -6.67 -4.31
N LEU A 112 12.26 -5.56 -4.98
CA LEU A 112 11.45 -5.12 -6.11
C LEU A 112 12.35 -4.45 -7.14
N ILE A 113 12.06 -4.70 -8.41
CA ILE A 113 12.60 -3.94 -9.54
C ILE A 113 11.46 -3.42 -10.40
N GLY A 114 11.46 -2.11 -10.64
CA GLY A 114 10.38 -1.41 -11.31
C GLY A 114 10.90 -0.49 -12.41
N PRO A 115 11.26 -1.00 -13.61
CA PRO A 115 11.57 -0.17 -14.76
C PRO A 115 10.33 0.55 -15.28
N HIS A 116 10.49 1.81 -15.65
CA HIS A 116 9.40 2.65 -16.12
C HIS A 116 9.80 3.61 -17.23
N VAL A 117 8.79 4.07 -17.96
CA VAL A 117 8.90 5.05 -19.03
C VAL A 117 7.90 6.16 -18.76
N ASP A 118 8.41 7.40 -18.68
CA ASP A 118 7.62 8.62 -18.65
C ASP A 118 7.77 9.31 -20.01
N TRP A 119 6.67 9.43 -20.77
CA TRP A 119 6.68 10.00 -22.11
C TRP A 119 5.64 11.11 -22.27
N LYS A 120 6.12 12.33 -22.45
CA LYS A 120 5.32 13.50 -22.79
C LYS A 120 5.21 13.64 -24.31
N ALA A 121 4.24 12.95 -24.90
CA ALA A 121 4.04 12.97 -26.36
C ALA A 121 3.80 14.39 -26.89
N THR A 122 3.03 15.18 -26.16
CA THR A 122 2.80 16.62 -26.41
C THR A 122 2.58 17.36 -25.08
N ASP A 123 2.39 18.67 -25.12
CA ASP A 123 2.02 19.45 -23.92
C ASP A 123 0.65 19.10 -23.34
N TRP A 124 -0.22 18.47 -24.12
CA TRP A 124 -1.56 18.07 -23.72
C TRP A 124 -1.73 16.55 -23.61
N TRP A 125 -0.67 15.76 -23.79
CA TRP A 125 -0.76 14.31 -23.72
C TRP A 125 0.50 13.67 -23.14
N GLU A 126 0.33 13.01 -22.01
CA GLU A 126 1.38 12.33 -21.26
C GLU A 126 1.05 10.85 -21.09
N HIS A 127 2.09 10.03 -21.10
CA HIS A 127 2.02 8.58 -20.92
C HIS A 127 2.99 8.16 -19.82
N LYS A 128 2.57 7.18 -19.03
CA LYS A 128 3.40 6.52 -18.04
C LYS A 128 3.21 5.01 -18.16
N LEU A 129 4.31 4.28 -18.25
CA LEU A 129 4.32 2.83 -18.23
C LEU A 129 5.27 2.35 -17.14
N ILE A 130 4.78 1.53 -16.23
CA ILE A 130 5.56 0.92 -15.15
C ILE A 130 5.43 -0.59 -15.29
N PHE A 131 6.55 -1.27 -15.38
CA PHE A 131 6.61 -2.71 -15.11
C PHE A 131 7.15 -2.89 -13.70
N ASP A 132 6.61 -3.86 -12.98
CA ASP A 132 7.03 -4.20 -11.63
C ASP A 132 7.26 -5.69 -11.51
N TYR A 133 8.35 -6.07 -10.86
CA TYR A 133 8.57 -7.43 -10.38
C TYR A 133 9.05 -7.39 -8.94
N ASP A 134 8.26 -7.98 -8.05
CA ASP A 134 8.59 -8.09 -6.65
C ASP A 134 8.62 -9.54 -6.16
N HIS A 135 9.46 -9.75 -5.16
CA HIS A 135 9.65 -11.01 -4.50
C HIS A 135 9.67 -10.80 -3.00
N GLU A 136 8.92 -11.62 -2.30
CA GLU A 136 8.91 -11.67 -0.85
C GLU A 136 9.07 -13.10 -0.37
N ARG A 137 10.02 -13.30 0.55
CA ARG A 137 10.22 -14.56 1.24
C ARG A 137 10.10 -14.31 2.74
N GLN A 138 9.26 -15.10 3.39
CA GLN A 138 9.11 -15.12 4.83
C GLN A 138 9.54 -16.49 5.36
N LEU A 139 10.22 -16.51 6.50
CA LEU A 139 10.65 -17.70 7.20
C LEU A 139 10.45 -17.52 8.71
N ASN A 140 9.61 -18.35 9.31
CA ASN A 140 9.50 -18.48 10.76
C ASN A 140 10.37 -19.68 11.20
N ASP A 141 11.56 -19.42 11.73
CA ASP A 141 12.52 -20.46 12.13
C ASP A 141 13.46 -19.95 13.25
N PRO A 142 13.42 -20.53 14.47
CA PRO A 142 12.52 -21.62 14.87
C PRO A 142 11.07 -21.14 15.01
N ASN A 143 10.14 -22.10 14.96
CA ASN A 143 8.72 -21.87 15.23
C ASN A 143 8.23 -22.87 16.29
N GLN A 144 7.92 -22.32 17.47
CA GLN A 144 7.52 -23.00 18.68
C GLN A 144 5.99 -23.04 18.84
N ASP A 145 5.21 -22.72 17.80
CA ASP A 145 3.75 -22.80 17.85
C ASP A 145 3.25 -24.23 18.13
N GLY A 146 2.14 -24.32 18.85
CA GLY A 146 1.57 -25.59 19.32
C GLY A 146 2.30 -26.24 20.50
N PRO A 147 1.74 -27.31 21.09
CA PRO A 147 2.29 -27.97 22.28
C PRO A 147 3.62 -28.72 22.06
N PHE A 148 4.00 -28.96 20.81
CA PHE A 148 5.21 -29.71 20.44
C PHE A 148 6.19 -28.93 19.54
N GLY A 149 5.87 -27.67 19.20
CA GLY A 149 6.54 -26.95 18.12
C GLY A 149 6.16 -27.52 16.76
N VAL A 150 5.71 -26.67 15.84
CA VAL A 150 5.37 -27.10 14.48
C VAL A 150 6.58 -27.21 13.55
N GLY A 151 7.74 -26.68 13.98
CA GLY A 151 8.93 -26.59 13.14
C GLY A 151 8.85 -25.45 12.13
N PRO A 152 9.92 -25.23 11.34
CA PRO A 152 10.03 -24.07 10.46
C PRO A 152 8.87 -23.94 9.49
N THR A 153 8.39 -22.71 9.26
CA THR A 153 7.37 -22.42 8.24
C THR A 153 7.83 -21.32 7.30
N ARG A 154 7.63 -21.47 5.99
CA ARG A 154 7.95 -20.44 4.99
C ARG A 154 6.74 -19.99 4.17
N ALA A 155 6.79 -18.73 3.72
CA ALA A 155 5.92 -18.20 2.68
C ALA A 155 6.75 -17.53 1.58
N LEU A 156 6.27 -17.62 0.34
CA LEU A 156 6.93 -17.10 -0.85
C LEU A 156 5.91 -16.40 -1.74
N PHE A 157 6.13 -15.13 -2.02
CA PHE A 157 5.29 -14.34 -2.91
C PHE A 157 6.14 -13.85 -4.08
N ARG A 158 5.60 -13.99 -5.28
CA ARG A 158 6.18 -13.48 -6.52
C ARG A 158 5.08 -12.77 -7.26
N ARG A 159 5.30 -11.50 -7.59
CA ARG A 159 4.32 -10.74 -8.35
C ARG A 159 4.97 -10.00 -9.50
N THR A 160 4.19 -9.91 -10.57
CA THR A 160 4.55 -9.21 -11.80
C THR A 160 3.40 -8.28 -12.12
N GLN A 161 3.67 -7.00 -12.29
CA GLN A 161 2.65 -6.01 -12.61
C GLN A 161 3.04 -5.19 -13.85
N LEU A 162 2.02 -4.74 -14.56
CA LEU A 162 2.14 -3.76 -15.64
C LEU A 162 1.07 -2.69 -15.41
N ASP A 163 1.50 -1.46 -15.22
CA ASP A 163 0.62 -0.29 -15.05
C ASP A 163 0.89 0.69 -16.19
N TYR A 164 -0.13 0.94 -16.99
CA TYR A 164 -0.11 1.94 -18.04
C TYR A 164 -1.16 3.01 -17.75
N GLN A 165 -0.74 4.26 -17.69
CA GLN A 165 -1.60 5.43 -17.59
C GLN A 165 -1.32 6.39 -18.74
N ASN A 166 -2.36 7.08 -19.21
CA ASN A 166 -2.22 8.26 -20.04
C ASN A 166 -3.12 9.39 -19.55
N ASP A 167 -2.61 10.61 -19.64
CA ASP A 167 -3.27 11.85 -19.23
C ASP A 167 -3.42 12.76 -20.44
N LEU A 168 -4.67 12.99 -20.84
CA LEU A 168 -5.06 13.82 -21.98
C LEU A 168 -5.71 15.11 -21.50
N ARG A 169 -5.20 16.26 -21.93
CA ARG A 169 -5.67 17.61 -21.55
C ARG A 169 -6.23 18.36 -22.76
N PRO A 170 -7.38 17.94 -23.32
CA PRO A 170 -7.90 18.51 -24.56
C PRO A 170 -8.36 19.98 -24.39
N ALA A 171 -8.60 20.43 -23.16
CA ALA A 171 -8.91 21.80 -22.81
C ALA A 171 -8.32 22.15 -21.44
N SER A 172 -8.16 23.45 -21.15
CA SER A 172 -7.63 23.91 -19.86
C SER A 172 -8.49 23.53 -18.65
N TRP A 173 -9.77 23.23 -18.88
CA TRP A 173 -10.74 22.85 -17.86
C TRP A 173 -11.00 21.34 -17.78
N LEU A 174 -10.32 20.52 -18.60
CA LEU A 174 -10.58 19.08 -18.70
C LEU A 174 -9.28 18.28 -18.79
N THR A 175 -9.12 17.33 -17.87
CA THR A 175 -8.14 16.25 -17.95
C THR A 175 -8.89 14.92 -18.00
N LEU A 176 -8.58 14.09 -19.00
CA LEU A 176 -9.03 12.71 -19.09
C LEU A 176 -7.84 11.79 -18.79
N THR A 177 -7.96 11.00 -17.73
CA THR A 177 -6.97 10.00 -17.34
C THR A 177 -7.54 8.63 -17.62
N SER A 178 -6.81 7.78 -18.35
CA SER A 178 -7.21 6.38 -18.54
C SER A 178 -6.01 5.47 -18.51
N GLY A 179 -6.27 4.18 -18.30
CA GLY A 179 -5.17 3.24 -18.19
C GLY A 179 -5.59 1.79 -18.16
N PHE A 180 -4.56 0.95 -18.17
CA PHE A 180 -4.63 -0.49 -18.14
C PHE A 180 -3.73 -0.99 -17.01
N PHE A 181 -4.21 -1.99 -16.28
CA PHE A 181 -3.45 -2.63 -15.21
C PHE A 181 -3.49 -4.13 -15.37
N TYR A 182 -2.36 -4.78 -15.14
CA TYR A 182 -2.23 -6.22 -15.05
C TYR A 182 -1.43 -6.58 -13.81
N SER A 183 -1.88 -7.59 -13.07
CA SER A 183 -1.16 -8.15 -11.94
C SER A 183 -1.25 -9.67 -11.95
N HIS A 184 -0.13 -10.33 -11.71
CA HIS A 184 -0.06 -11.77 -11.54
C HIS A 184 0.73 -12.09 -10.28
N LEU A 185 0.05 -12.61 -9.27
CA LEU A 185 0.60 -12.99 -7.97
C LEU A 185 0.59 -14.52 -7.84
N ILE A 186 1.75 -15.08 -7.53
CA ILE A 186 1.90 -16.47 -7.09
C ILE A 186 2.32 -16.44 -5.62
N ALA A 187 1.51 -17.03 -4.76
CA ALA A 187 1.74 -17.12 -3.33
C ALA A 187 1.86 -18.58 -2.89
N GLY A 188 2.98 -18.98 -2.31
CA GLY A 188 3.20 -20.32 -1.77
C GLY A 188 3.43 -20.27 -0.27
N GLN A 189 2.79 -21.16 0.50
CA GLN A 189 2.85 -21.14 1.96
C GLN A 189 2.95 -22.56 2.54
N GLU A 190 3.70 -22.69 3.64
CA GLU A 190 3.74 -23.94 4.39
C GLU A 190 2.52 -24.12 5.30
N ARG A 191 2.03 -25.36 5.35
CA ARG A 191 0.91 -25.77 6.21
C ARG A 191 1.42 -26.70 7.31
N PRO A 192 1.80 -26.15 8.49
CA PRO A 192 2.40 -26.94 9.57
C PRO A 192 1.47 -27.98 10.21
N PHE A 193 0.15 -27.75 10.18
CA PHE A 193 -0.84 -28.59 10.88
C PHE A 193 -1.44 -29.72 10.02
N VAL A 194 -0.81 -30.07 8.90
CA VAL A 194 -1.33 -31.15 8.05
C VAL A 194 -0.85 -32.51 8.58
N SER A 195 -1.79 -33.24 9.19
CA SER A 195 -1.54 -34.56 9.75
C SER A 195 -1.09 -35.56 8.69
N GLN A 196 0.12 -36.10 8.86
CA GLN A 196 0.67 -37.17 8.01
C GLN A 196 0.06 -38.55 8.34
N LEU A 197 -0.75 -38.66 9.41
CA LEU A 197 -1.46 -39.89 9.79
C LEU A 197 -2.47 -40.35 8.73
N PHE A 198 -2.89 -39.45 7.84
CA PHE A 198 -3.83 -39.73 6.75
C PHE A 198 -3.16 -39.72 5.36
N GLY A 199 -1.84 -39.94 5.30
CA GLY A 199 -1.05 -40.03 4.07
C GLY A 199 -0.10 -38.84 3.83
N PRO A 200 0.79 -38.92 2.82
CA PRO A 200 1.70 -37.83 2.48
C PRO A 200 0.90 -36.66 1.91
N GLN A 201 0.80 -35.58 2.67
CA GLN A 201 0.13 -34.36 2.25
C GLN A 201 1.16 -33.29 1.93
N PRO A 202 0.97 -32.48 0.87
CA PRO A 202 1.89 -31.41 0.54
C PRO A 202 1.95 -30.41 1.69
N THR A 203 3.13 -30.25 2.27
CA THR A 203 3.38 -29.28 3.32
C THR A 203 3.53 -27.86 2.75
N PHE A 204 3.68 -27.71 1.43
CA PHE A 204 3.74 -26.43 0.73
C PHE A 204 2.62 -26.34 -0.33
N VAL A 205 1.76 -25.33 -0.21
CA VAL A 205 0.60 -25.12 -1.09
C VAL A 205 0.70 -23.77 -1.76
N SER A 206 0.33 -23.69 -3.04
CA SER A 206 0.36 -22.45 -3.83
C SER A 206 -1.02 -21.98 -4.26
N ASP A 207 -1.17 -20.66 -4.34
CA ASP A 207 -2.30 -19.91 -4.89
C ASP A 207 -1.81 -19.00 -6.03
N GLU A 208 -2.66 -18.79 -7.02
CA GLU A 208 -2.38 -17.97 -8.21
C GLU A 208 -3.53 -17.00 -8.47
N THR A 209 -3.26 -15.71 -8.37
CA THR A 209 -4.22 -14.63 -8.61
C THR A 209 -3.78 -13.80 -9.81
N LYS A 210 -4.66 -13.65 -10.80
CA LYS A 210 -4.47 -12.78 -11.96
C LYS A 210 -5.57 -11.73 -12.00
N GLU A 211 -5.17 -10.49 -12.21
CA GLU A 211 -6.03 -9.32 -12.34
C GLU A 211 -5.71 -8.63 -13.66
N ILE A 212 -6.76 -8.31 -14.41
CA ILE A 212 -6.70 -7.42 -15.56
C ILE A 212 -7.71 -6.32 -15.34
N ALA A 213 -7.31 -5.07 -15.49
CA ALA A 213 -8.21 -3.96 -15.27
C ALA A 213 -8.02 -2.82 -16.26
N GLY A 214 -9.11 -2.07 -16.43
CA GLY A 214 -9.13 -0.84 -17.21
C GLY A 214 -9.86 0.25 -16.44
N PHE A 215 -9.41 1.49 -16.57
CA PHE A 215 -10.05 2.63 -15.91
C PHE A 215 -10.12 3.87 -16.78
N LEU A 216 -11.06 4.74 -16.45
CA LEU A 216 -11.24 6.07 -17.03
C LEU A 216 -11.69 7.03 -15.94
N GLN A 217 -11.10 8.22 -15.91
CA GLN A 217 -11.44 9.32 -15.03
C GLN A 217 -11.44 10.64 -15.80
N ALA A 218 -12.43 11.49 -15.50
CA ALA A 218 -12.49 12.87 -15.93
C ALA A 218 -12.31 13.79 -14.73
N THR A 219 -11.34 14.71 -14.82
CA THR A 219 -11.15 15.82 -13.90
C THR A 219 -11.52 17.11 -14.61
N LEU A 220 -12.51 17.82 -14.06
CA LEU A 220 -13.12 19.02 -14.63
C LEU A 220 -12.86 20.22 -13.71
N THR A 221 -12.45 21.34 -14.29
CA THR A 221 -12.32 22.64 -13.63
C THR A 221 -13.11 23.71 -14.39
N PRO A 222 -14.45 23.62 -14.42
CA PRO A 222 -15.30 24.48 -15.25
C PRO A 222 -15.18 25.96 -14.91
N VAL A 223 -14.82 26.27 -13.65
CA VAL A 223 -14.42 27.59 -13.16
C VAL A 223 -13.22 27.41 -12.22
N HIS A 224 -12.45 28.49 -11.97
CA HIS A 224 -11.14 28.41 -11.29
C HIS A 224 -11.20 27.89 -9.84
N ASN A 225 -12.37 27.89 -9.23
CA ASN A 225 -12.58 27.50 -7.84
C ASN A 225 -13.47 26.25 -7.66
N LEU A 226 -13.79 25.54 -8.74
CA LEU A 226 -14.57 24.31 -8.69
C LEU A 226 -13.81 23.18 -9.40
N ILE A 227 -13.63 22.07 -8.69
CA ILE A 227 -13.04 20.84 -9.23
C ILE A 227 -14.09 19.73 -9.09
N PHE A 228 -14.35 19.03 -10.19
CA PHE A 228 -15.18 17.82 -10.22
C PHE A 228 -14.33 16.67 -10.75
N VAL A 229 -14.39 15.52 -10.11
CA VAL A 229 -13.73 14.29 -10.54
C VAL A 229 -14.77 13.19 -10.61
N ALA A 230 -14.85 12.49 -11.74
CA ALA A 230 -15.63 11.26 -11.84
C ALA A 230 -14.84 10.21 -12.61
N GLY A 231 -14.83 8.98 -12.12
CA GLY A 231 -14.15 7.89 -12.78
C GLY A 231 -14.72 6.53 -12.39
N GLY A 232 -14.34 5.54 -13.18
CA GLY A 232 -14.69 4.15 -12.95
C GLY A 232 -13.58 3.21 -13.39
N ARG A 233 -13.59 2.02 -12.80
CA ARG A 233 -12.63 0.95 -13.06
C ARG A 233 -13.35 -0.40 -13.08
N ILE A 234 -12.87 -1.28 -13.96
CA ILE A 234 -13.34 -2.66 -14.10
C ILE A 234 -12.14 -3.54 -13.88
N ASP A 235 -12.25 -4.49 -12.95
CA ASP A 235 -11.21 -5.45 -12.62
C ASP A 235 -11.75 -6.86 -12.89
N HIS A 236 -11.06 -7.64 -13.71
CA HIS A 236 -11.36 -9.05 -13.97
C HIS A 236 -10.34 -9.93 -13.25
N PHE A 237 -10.84 -10.83 -12.39
CA PHE A 237 -10.02 -11.80 -11.70
C PHE A 237 -10.29 -13.23 -12.18
N ASN A 238 -9.22 -14.03 -12.30
CA ASN A 238 -9.31 -15.44 -12.66
C ASN A 238 -10.13 -16.29 -11.67
N GLN A 239 -10.26 -15.84 -10.42
CA GLN A 239 -10.84 -16.64 -9.32
C GLN A 239 -12.32 -16.33 -9.04
N PHE A 240 -12.74 -15.07 -9.20
CA PHE A 240 -14.07 -14.61 -8.79
C PHE A 240 -14.72 -13.65 -9.80
N GLY A 241 -14.12 -13.44 -10.97
CA GLY A 241 -14.72 -12.68 -12.06
C GLY A 241 -14.60 -11.17 -11.90
N ASP A 242 -15.60 -10.45 -12.38
CA ASP A 242 -15.56 -9.01 -12.58
C ASP A 242 -15.98 -8.22 -11.33
N VAL A 243 -15.23 -7.17 -11.02
CA VAL A 243 -15.56 -6.17 -10.01
C VAL A 243 -15.56 -4.78 -10.65
N TRP A 244 -16.62 -4.02 -10.38
CA TRP A 244 -16.79 -2.67 -10.90
C TRP A 244 -16.70 -1.68 -9.75
N THR A 245 -15.88 -0.65 -9.92
CA THR A 245 -15.76 0.44 -8.96
C THR A 245 -15.92 1.80 -9.62
N TYR A 246 -16.41 2.78 -8.87
CA TYR A 246 -16.50 4.17 -9.30
C TYR A 246 -16.17 5.13 -8.16
N ARG A 247 -15.83 6.36 -8.53
CA ARG A 247 -15.62 7.48 -7.62
C ARG A 247 -16.15 8.76 -8.24
N ILE A 248 -16.87 9.54 -7.46
CA ILE A 248 -17.24 10.92 -7.76
C ILE A 248 -16.77 11.80 -6.61
N ALA A 249 -16.03 12.86 -6.89
CA ALA A 249 -15.52 13.78 -5.89
C ALA A 249 -15.65 15.24 -6.35
N ASN A 250 -15.93 16.13 -5.41
CA ASN A 250 -16.11 17.55 -5.66
C ASN A 250 -15.28 18.36 -4.67
N SER A 251 -14.74 19.48 -5.13
CA SER A 251 -14.10 20.48 -4.29
C SER A 251 -14.46 21.87 -4.78
N TYR A 252 -14.97 22.71 -3.88
CA TYR A 252 -15.35 24.09 -4.18
C TYR A 252 -14.72 25.06 -3.19
N LYS A 253 -13.98 26.03 -3.72
CA LYS A 253 -13.32 27.06 -2.93
C LYS A 253 -14.12 28.36 -2.91
N ILE A 254 -14.49 28.80 -1.72
CA ILE A 254 -15.10 30.11 -1.47
C ILE A 254 -13.98 31.13 -1.27
N ASP A 255 -13.60 31.83 -2.34
CA ASP A 255 -12.45 32.75 -2.35
C ASP A 255 -12.53 33.85 -1.29
N LYS A 256 -13.74 34.34 -0.98
CA LYS A 256 -13.96 35.40 0.02
C LYS A 256 -13.53 35.02 1.43
N THR A 257 -13.63 33.73 1.75
CA THR A 257 -13.36 33.21 3.09
C THR A 257 -12.15 32.29 3.13
N ASP A 258 -11.57 31.91 1.98
CA ASP A 258 -10.55 30.86 1.86
C ASP A 258 -11.00 29.51 2.47
N THR A 259 -12.31 29.24 2.35
CA THR A 259 -12.93 27.96 2.74
C THR A 259 -13.01 27.05 1.53
N THR A 260 -12.54 25.81 1.67
CA THR A 260 -12.76 24.74 0.69
C THR A 260 -13.80 23.79 1.23
N LEU A 261 -14.90 23.60 0.49
CA LEU A 261 -15.87 22.54 0.72
C LEU A 261 -15.49 21.34 -0.13
N HIS A 262 -15.61 20.13 0.40
CA HIS A 262 -15.35 18.92 -0.36
C HIS A 262 -16.36 17.83 -0.02
N SER A 263 -16.53 16.92 -0.97
CA SER A 263 -17.35 15.73 -0.79
C SER A 263 -16.89 14.65 -1.74
N SER A 264 -17.00 13.39 -1.36
CA SER A 264 -16.82 12.28 -2.29
C SER A 264 -17.78 11.13 -2.02
N VAL A 265 -18.04 10.33 -3.05
CA VAL A 265 -18.74 9.04 -2.96
C VAL A 265 -17.99 8.06 -3.83
N ALA A 266 -17.71 6.87 -3.31
CA ALA A 266 -16.93 5.86 -4.00
C ALA A 266 -17.32 4.45 -3.58
N THR A 267 -17.02 3.50 -4.44
CA THR A 267 -17.03 2.08 -4.10
C THR A 267 -15.60 1.55 -4.08
N GLY A 268 -15.32 0.61 -3.18
CA GLY A 268 -14.07 -0.13 -3.12
C GLY A 268 -14.31 -1.63 -3.01
N PHE A 269 -13.24 -2.41 -3.11
CA PHE A 269 -13.27 -3.84 -2.81
C PHE A 269 -11.94 -4.31 -2.26
N SER A 270 -11.97 -5.46 -1.58
CA SER A 270 -10.80 -6.21 -1.15
C SER A 270 -10.93 -7.65 -1.67
N PRO A 271 -10.05 -8.13 -2.56
CA PRO A 271 -10.11 -9.52 -3.04
C PRO A 271 -9.70 -10.49 -1.93
N PRO A 272 -10.22 -11.74 -1.91
CA PRO A 272 -9.79 -12.76 -0.95
C PRO A 272 -8.27 -12.96 -1.00
N SER A 273 -7.60 -12.92 0.14
CA SER A 273 -6.16 -13.10 0.21
C SER A 273 -5.76 -14.55 -0.09
N SER A 274 -4.51 -14.79 -0.46
CA SER A 274 -3.98 -16.15 -0.59
C SER A 274 -4.07 -16.93 0.72
N GLN A 275 -4.00 -16.28 1.88
CA GLN A 275 -4.21 -16.92 3.17
C GLN A 275 -5.65 -17.37 3.36
N ASP A 276 -6.63 -16.52 3.01
CA ASP A 276 -8.06 -16.85 3.07
C ASP A 276 -8.40 -18.06 2.20
N LYS A 277 -7.65 -18.28 1.11
CA LYS A 277 -7.85 -19.40 0.18
C LYS A 277 -7.09 -20.67 0.60
N ILE A 278 -5.83 -20.56 1.01
CA ILE A 278 -4.96 -21.74 1.31
C ILE A 278 -5.36 -22.42 2.62
N PHE A 279 -5.78 -21.65 3.63
CA PHE A 279 -6.04 -22.19 4.97
C PHE A 279 -7.51 -22.55 5.23
N ARG A 280 -8.34 -22.58 4.18
CA ARG A 280 -9.74 -23.00 4.32
C ARG A 280 -9.83 -24.42 4.86
N PHE A 281 -10.59 -24.58 5.93
CA PHE A 281 -10.96 -25.86 6.50
C PHE A 281 -12.40 -26.20 6.12
N ASN A 282 -12.64 -27.44 5.67
CA ASN A 282 -13.96 -27.95 5.33
C ASN A 282 -14.31 -29.14 6.23
N PRO A 283 -15.10 -28.96 7.30
CA PRO A 283 -15.56 -30.07 8.14
C PRO A 283 -16.66 -30.92 7.49
N GLY A 284 -17.25 -30.46 6.37
CA GLY A 284 -18.33 -31.14 5.66
C GLY A 284 -17.86 -32.03 4.50
N THR A 285 -18.80 -32.69 3.83
CA THR A 285 -18.56 -33.56 2.66
C THR A 285 -18.83 -32.90 1.31
N GLY A 286 -19.31 -31.65 1.30
CA GLY A 286 -19.62 -30.88 0.08
C GLY A 286 -18.48 -29.98 -0.38
N PRO A 287 -18.49 -29.45 -1.60
CA PRO A 287 -17.53 -28.45 -2.05
C PRO A 287 -17.69 -27.15 -1.26
N LEU A 288 -16.57 -26.47 -0.97
CA LEU A 288 -16.60 -25.14 -0.38
C LEU A 288 -17.08 -24.12 -1.41
N GLU A 289 -17.97 -23.22 -1.02
CA GLU A 289 -18.37 -22.10 -1.88
C GLU A 289 -17.15 -21.19 -2.16
N PRO A 290 -16.99 -20.66 -3.39
CA PRO A 290 -15.91 -19.73 -3.71
C PRO A 290 -16.06 -18.41 -2.93
N LEU A 291 -14.97 -17.95 -2.30
CA LEU A 291 -14.94 -16.65 -1.63
C LEU A 291 -15.17 -15.52 -2.64
N GLN A 292 -16.02 -14.56 -2.27
CA GLN A 292 -16.24 -13.34 -3.02
C GLN A 292 -15.44 -12.18 -2.42
N PRO A 293 -15.09 -11.15 -3.22
CA PRO A 293 -14.49 -9.93 -2.69
C PRO A 293 -15.38 -9.24 -1.66
N GLU A 294 -14.75 -8.71 -0.61
CA GLU A 294 -15.36 -7.74 0.28
C GLU A 294 -15.61 -6.45 -0.52
N LYS A 295 -16.74 -5.80 -0.30
CA LYS A 295 -17.12 -4.57 -1.00
C LYS A 295 -17.34 -3.44 -0.01
N ASP A 296 -17.00 -2.24 -0.44
CA ASP A 296 -17.16 -1.01 0.31
C ASP A 296 -17.96 -0.01 -0.53
N PHE A 297 -18.93 0.66 0.08
CA PHE A 297 -19.56 1.86 -0.45
C PHE A 297 -19.42 2.97 0.59
N GLY A 298 -18.66 4.00 0.25
CA GLY A 298 -18.33 5.09 1.17
C GLY A 298 -18.66 6.45 0.60
N TRP A 299 -19.04 7.37 1.48
CA TRP A 299 -19.15 8.79 1.16
C TRP A 299 -18.62 9.67 2.29
N ASP A 300 -18.15 10.85 1.91
CA ASP A 300 -17.65 11.86 2.83
C ASP A 300 -18.12 13.26 2.42
N VAL A 301 -18.25 14.13 3.41
CA VAL A 301 -18.49 15.57 3.22
C VAL A 301 -17.76 16.33 4.30
N GLY A 302 -17.10 17.41 3.90
CA GLY A 302 -16.30 18.19 4.84
C GLY A 302 -15.98 19.59 4.34
N PHE A 303 -15.28 20.31 5.21
CA PHE A 303 -14.72 21.60 4.88
C PHE A 303 -13.32 21.73 5.46
N GLU A 304 -12.57 22.63 4.84
CA GLU A 304 -11.28 23.12 5.31
C GLU A 304 -11.30 24.64 5.24
N GLN A 305 -10.93 25.29 6.33
CA GLN A 305 -10.93 26.73 6.50
C GLN A 305 -9.50 27.20 6.76
N ARG A 306 -8.97 28.04 5.87
CA ARG A 306 -7.66 28.70 6.06
C ARG A 306 -7.85 30.12 6.58
N LEU A 307 -7.16 30.47 7.65
CA LEU A 307 -7.26 31.74 8.36
C LEU A 307 -5.88 32.40 8.44
N TRP A 308 -5.88 33.73 8.61
CA TRP A 308 -4.66 34.53 8.87
C TRP A 308 -3.54 34.25 7.87
N GLU A 309 -3.82 34.47 6.57
CA GLU A 309 -2.84 34.23 5.50
C GLU A 309 -2.33 32.77 5.49
N LYS A 310 -3.23 31.82 5.78
CA LYS A 310 -2.98 30.37 5.83
C LYS A 310 -2.08 29.92 7.00
N ARG A 311 -1.90 30.77 8.01
CA ARG A 311 -1.20 30.38 9.25
C ARG A 311 -2.00 29.41 10.09
N VAL A 312 -3.32 29.37 9.96
CA VAL A 312 -4.15 28.38 10.65
C VAL A 312 -5.10 27.72 9.67
N THR A 313 -5.12 26.41 9.69
CA THR A 313 -6.02 25.57 8.91
C THR A 313 -6.84 24.72 9.87
N VAL A 314 -8.16 24.78 9.75
CA VAL A 314 -9.10 23.94 10.50
C VAL A 314 -9.96 23.18 9.52
N GLY A 315 -10.11 21.88 9.72
CA GLY A 315 -10.97 21.05 8.88
C GLY A 315 -11.80 20.08 9.70
N ALA A 316 -12.94 19.72 9.13
CA ALA A 316 -13.78 18.63 9.63
C ALA A 316 -14.42 17.88 8.46
N THR A 317 -14.40 16.56 8.53
CA THR A 317 -14.96 15.65 7.53
C THR A 317 -15.80 14.60 8.22
N TYR A 318 -17.06 14.49 7.83
CA TYR A 318 -17.89 13.35 8.20
C TYR A 318 -17.76 12.28 7.12
N PHE A 319 -17.58 11.03 7.53
CA PHE A 319 -17.53 9.88 6.63
C PHE A 319 -18.51 8.80 7.07
N HIS A 320 -18.97 8.01 6.11
CA HIS A 320 -19.79 6.83 6.34
C HIS A 320 -19.48 5.78 5.27
N ASN A 321 -19.26 4.54 5.68
CA ASN A 321 -18.92 3.41 4.81
C ASN A 321 -19.75 2.17 5.17
N ASP A 322 -20.35 1.58 4.15
CA ASP A 322 -21.08 0.32 4.17
C ASP A 322 -20.21 -0.80 3.59
N LEU A 323 -19.76 -1.70 4.46
CA LEU A 323 -18.98 -2.88 4.09
C LEU A 323 -19.91 -4.09 3.93
N SER A 324 -19.69 -4.88 2.88
CA SER A 324 -20.44 -6.11 2.63
C SER A 324 -19.52 -7.24 2.16
N ASN A 325 -20.01 -8.48 2.26
CA ASN A 325 -19.26 -9.70 1.97
C ASN A 325 -17.98 -9.86 2.80
N LEU A 326 -17.97 -9.38 4.04
CA LEU A 326 -16.79 -9.46 4.90
C LEU A 326 -16.29 -10.91 5.04
N ILE A 327 -15.01 -11.15 4.83
CA ILE A 327 -14.40 -12.47 4.93
C ILE A 327 -13.98 -12.69 6.38
N GLY A 328 -14.33 -13.84 6.94
CA GLY A 328 -13.78 -14.25 8.22
C GLY A 328 -14.01 -15.72 8.53
N PHE A 329 -13.71 -16.10 9.76
CA PHE A 329 -13.73 -17.49 10.21
C PHE A 329 -15.03 -17.82 10.98
N SER A 330 -15.61 -18.97 10.67
CA SER A 330 -16.64 -19.57 11.50
C SER A 330 -16.05 -20.13 12.80
N GLY A 331 -16.91 -20.45 13.77
CA GLY A 331 -16.50 -21.17 14.99
C GLY A 331 -15.89 -22.56 14.75
N LEU A 332 -15.91 -23.05 13.50
CA LEU A 332 -15.28 -24.29 13.05
C LEU A 332 -14.02 -24.05 12.19
N PHE A 333 -13.45 -22.85 12.21
CA PHE A 333 -12.26 -22.47 11.41
C PHE A 333 -12.47 -22.50 9.89
N GLU A 334 -13.71 -22.50 9.41
CA GLU A 334 -14.02 -22.34 7.99
C GLU A 334 -13.99 -20.86 7.59
N THR A 335 -13.29 -20.53 6.51
CA THR A 335 -13.29 -19.17 5.94
C THR A 335 -14.45 -18.99 4.95
N LEU A 336 -15.31 -18.00 5.20
CA LEU A 336 -16.46 -17.66 4.38
C LEU A 336 -16.80 -16.16 4.42
N ASN A 337 -17.68 -15.69 3.51
CA ASN A 337 -18.23 -14.34 3.53
C ASN A 337 -19.33 -14.24 4.62
N LEU A 338 -19.00 -13.67 5.78
CA LEU A 338 -19.77 -13.71 7.03
C LEU A 338 -20.81 -12.60 7.20
N GLY A 339 -20.74 -11.49 6.46
CA GLY A 339 -21.76 -10.45 6.57
C GLY A 339 -21.35 -9.04 6.14
N ALA A 340 -21.86 -8.05 6.87
CA ALA A 340 -21.72 -6.63 6.60
C ALA A 340 -21.32 -5.86 7.86
N ALA A 341 -20.67 -4.72 7.69
CA ALA A 341 -20.36 -3.78 8.78
C ALA A 341 -20.53 -2.35 8.32
N GLU A 342 -20.75 -1.45 9.27
CA GLU A 342 -20.87 -0.01 9.03
C GLU A 342 -19.75 0.69 9.80
N THR A 343 -19.11 1.66 9.17
CA THR A 343 -18.17 2.56 9.84
C THR A 343 -18.54 4.00 9.52
N GLN A 344 -18.62 4.85 10.54
CA GLN A 344 -18.90 6.27 10.37
C GLN A 344 -18.26 7.06 11.49
N GLY A 345 -17.99 8.34 11.23
CA GLY A 345 -17.35 9.20 12.22
C GLY A 345 -17.03 10.57 11.69
N VAL A 346 -16.36 11.35 12.52
CA VAL A 346 -15.85 12.68 12.16
C VAL A 346 -14.33 12.70 12.31
N GLU A 347 -13.66 13.13 11.26
CA GLU A 347 -12.25 13.48 11.28
C GLU A 347 -12.09 14.98 11.40
N THR A 348 -11.22 15.43 12.29
CA THR A 348 -10.91 16.85 12.50
C THR A 348 -9.42 17.08 12.38
N GLU A 349 -9.05 18.19 11.74
CA GLU A 349 -7.66 18.64 11.61
C GLU A 349 -7.52 20.08 12.09
N LEU A 350 -6.46 20.34 12.84
CA LEU A 350 -5.97 21.68 13.18
C LEU A 350 -4.48 21.73 12.88
N ARG A 351 -4.11 22.65 12.00
CA ARG A 351 -2.71 22.98 11.71
C ARG A 351 -2.50 24.47 11.97
N ALA A 352 -1.49 24.83 12.76
CA ALA A 352 -1.25 26.23 13.14
C ALA A 352 0.24 26.57 13.16
N THR A 353 0.61 27.61 12.43
CA THR A 353 1.95 28.22 12.37
C THR A 353 1.87 29.67 12.85
N PRO A 354 1.70 29.91 14.18
CA PRO A 354 1.46 31.25 14.71
C PRO A 354 2.64 32.20 14.46
N ILE A 355 3.87 31.69 14.50
CA ILE A 355 5.11 32.41 14.17
C ILE A 355 6.00 31.52 13.30
N THR A 356 7.00 32.12 12.65
CA THR A 356 8.00 31.38 11.88
C THR A 356 8.66 30.32 12.77
N ASP A 357 8.83 29.11 12.23
CA ASP A 357 9.49 27.95 12.87
C ASP A 357 8.75 27.34 14.07
N LEU A 358 7.47 27.67 14.29
CA LEU A 358 6.63 27.00 15.28
C LEU A 358 5.37 26.42 14.62
N ASP A 359 5.30 25.10 14.52
CA ASP A 359 4.18 24.38 13.93
C ASP A 359 3.44 23.52 14.96
N PHE A 360 2.12 23.66 15.00
CA PHE A 360 1.21 22.78 15.73
C PHE A 360 0.40 21.95 14.75
N LEU A 361 0.30 20.65 15.02
CA LEU A 361 -0.57 19.74 14.30
C LEU A 361 -1.39 18.92 15.30
N ARG A 362 -2.70 18.87 15.09
CA ARG A 362 -3.61 17.97 15.79
C ARG A 362 -4.56 17.36 14.76
N THR A 363 -4.67 16.04 14.79
CA THR A 363 -5.68 15.28 14.05
C THR A 363 -6.45 14.43 15.05
N THR A 364 -7.76 14.32 14.88
CA THR A 364 -8.60 13.49 15.76
C THR A 364 -9.72 12.86 14.95
N THR A 365 -9.88 11.55 15.09
CA THR A 365 -10.99 10.77 14.53
C THR A 365 -11.86 10.31 15.70
N SER A 366 -13.18 10.51 15.61
CA SER A 366 -14.15 10.14 16.64
C SER A 366 -15.29 9.31 16.09
#